data_AF-A0A1M6T416-F1
#
_entry.id   AF-A0A1M6T416-F1
#
_cell.length_a   1.000
_cell.length_b   1.000
_cell.length_c   1.000
_cell.angle_alpha   90.00
_cell.angle_beta   90.00
_cell.angle_gamma   90.00
#
_symmetry.space_group_name_H-M   'P 1'
#
loop_
_entity.id
_entity.type
_entity.pdbx_description
1 polymer ?
#
loop_
_entity_poly.entity_id
_entity_poly.type
_entity_poly.pdbx_seq_one_letter_code
_entity_poly.pdbx_strand_id
1 'polypeptide(L)' 'MSERPNIEQAMKQVRSRYELVHAAVKRTLQLMEEGEDIFIRDRKTGRLIKKTFQAIQDIAEGRVKVSIKEENQGG' A
#
# COMPACT_ATOMS: atom_id res chain seq x y z
N MET A 1 16.91 7.50 10.30
CA MET A 1 17.07 6.65 9.10
C MET A 1 15.69 6.23 8.64
N SER A 2 15.34 6.55 7.40
CA SER A 2 14.07 6.18 6.76
C SER A 2 14.08 4.67 6.53
N GLU A 3 13.29 3.96 7.32
CA GLU A 3 13.10 2.52 7.18
C GLU A 3 12.49 2.22 5.81
N ARG A 4 13.13 1.33 5.04
CA ARG A 4 12.62 0.96 3.71
C ARG A 4 11.42 0.02 3.91
N PRO A 5 10.32 0.18 3.14
CA PRO A 5 9.21 -0.75 3.21
C PRO A 5 9.67 -2.14 2.75
N ASN A 6 9.09 -3.20 3.30
CA ASN A 6 9.49 -4.57 2.97
C ASN A 6 8.92 -5.00 1.60
N ILE A 7 9.59 -4.56 0.53
CA ILE A 7 9.19 -4.84 -0.86
C ILE A 7 9.19 -6.35 -1.14
N GLU A 8 10.16 -7.09 -0.62
CA GLU A 8 10.24 -8.55 -0.82
C GLU A 8 8.99 -9.25 -0.29
N GLN A 9 8.55 -8.87 0.91
CA GLN A 9 7.33 -9.42 1.49
C GLN A 9 6.07 -8.94 0.76
N ALA A 10 6.01 -7.68 0.33
CA ALA A 10 4.89 -7.16 -0.46
C ALA A 10 4.76 -7.89 -1.81
N MET A 11 5.88 -8.24 -2.44
CA MET A 11 5.90 -8.99 -3.70
C MET A 11 5.31 -10.40 -3.58
N LYS A 12 5.31 -11.00 -2.38
CA LYS A 12 4.65 -12.31 -2.15
C LYS A 12 3.11 -12.22 -2.14
N GLN A 13 2.56 -11.01 -2.05
CA GLN A 13 1.12 -10.75 -1.98
C GLN A 13 0.52 -10.39 -3.34
N VAL A 14 1.35 -10.26 -4.37
CA VAL A 14 0.95 -9.87 -5.73
C VAL A 14 1.62 -10.76 -6.77
N ARG A 15 1.13 -10.74 -8.01
CA ARG A 15 1.62 -11.56 -9.12
C ARG A 15 2.75 -10.88 -9.88
N SER A 16 2.88 -9.55 -9.77
CA SER A 16 3.90 -8.79 -10.50
C SER A 16 4.29 -7.49 -9.81
N ARG A 17 5.45 -6.93 -10.22
CA ARG A 17 5.89 -5.60 -9.78
C ARG A 17 4.92 -4.50 -10.19
N TYR A 18 4.30 -4.63 -11.36
CA TYR A 18 3.29 -3.68 -11.82
C TYR A 18 2.05 -3.71 -10.93
N GLU A 19 1.60 -4.90 -10.56
CA GLU A 19 0.48 -5.06 -9.63
C GLU A 19 0.80 -4.49 -8.24
N LEU A 20 2.04 -4.66 -7.75
CA LEU A 20 2.48 -3.99 -6.51
C LEU A 20 2.32 -2.47 -6.61
N VAL A 21 2.76 -1.86 -7.71
CA VAL A 21 2.65 -0.41 -7.93
C VAL A 21 1.18 0.01 -7.96
N HIS A 22 0.33 -0.69 -8.72
CA HIS A 22 -1.10 -0.38 -8.78
C HIS A 22 -1.80 -0.52 -7.42
N ALA A 23 -1.51 -1.58 -6.68
CA ALA A 23 -2.06 -1.81 -5.34
C ALA A 23 -1.60 -0.71 -4.35
N ALA A 24 -0.30 -0.36 -4.37
CA ALA A 24 0.26 0.67 -3.50
C ALA A 24 -0.32 2.05 -3.79
N VAL A 25 -0.54 2.41 -5.07
CA VAL A 25 -1.19 3.66 -5.46
C VAL A 25 -2.63 3.70 -4.93
N LYS A 26 -3.43 2.66 -5.18
CA LYS A 26 -4.82 2.61 -4.70
C LYS A 26 -4.89 2.73 -3.17
N ARG A 27 -4.02 2.01 -2.45
CA ARG A 27 -3.97 2.09 -1.00
C ARG A 27 -3.50 3.47 -0.50
N THR A 28 -2.55 4.10 -1.19
CA THR A 28 -2.13 5.46 -0.86
C THR A 28 -3.28 6.44 -0.98
N LEU A 29 -4.09 6.36 -2.05
CA LEU A 29 -5.26 7.21 -2.22
C LEU A 29 -6.28 7.04 -1.08
N GLN A 30 -6.55 5.81 -0.65
CA GLN A 30 -7.40 5.55 0.53
C GLN A 30 -6.84 6.20 1.79
N LEU A 31 -5.52 6.12 2.02
CA LEU A 31 -4.89 6.79 3.15
C LEU A 31 -4.99 8.33 3.06
N MET A 32 -5.09 8.89 1.85
CA MET A 32 -5.29 10.34 1.65
C MET A 32 -6.74 10.77 1.94
N GLU A 33 -7.73 9.87 1.86
CA GLU A 33 -9.12 10.16 2.26
C GLU A 33 -9.23 10.40 3.78
N GLU A 34 -8.35 9.80 4.58
CA GLU A 34 -8.27 10.01 6.04
C GLU A 34 -7.62 11.37 6.42
N GLY A 35 -7.11 12.13 5.43
CA GLY A 35 -6.55 13.48 5.60
C GLY A 35 -5.54 13.84 4.51
N GLU A 36 -5.43 15.13 4.17
CA GLU A 36 -4.63 15.59 3.02
C GLU A 36 -3.10 15.51 3.23
N ASP A 37 -2.61 15.22 4.44
CA ASP A 37 -1.17 15.09 4.70
C ASP A 37 -0.59 13.85 4.00
N ILE A 38 0.58 13.99 3.37
CA ILE A 38 1.33 12.90 2.75
C ILE A 38 2.04 11.99 3.78
N PHE A 39 2.08 12.41 5.04
CA PHE A 39 2.62 11.65 6.15
C PHE A 39 1.53 11.06 7.04
N ILE A 40 1.84 9.91 7.64
CA ILE A 40 1.08 9.32 8.73
C ILE A 40 2.02 9.10 9.91
N ARG A 41 1.52 9.32 11.13
CA ARG A 41 2.29 9.03 12.34
C ARG A 41 2.18 7.53 12.65
N ASP A 42 3.31 6.84 12.56
CA ASP A 42 3.43 5.47 13.01
C ASP A 42 3.14 5.40 14.51
N ARG A 43 2.14 4.61 14.91
CA ARG A 43 1.70 4.51 16.31
C ARG A 43 2.67 3.76 17.21
N LYS A 44 3.55 2.91 16.65
CA LYS A 44 4.53 2.11 17.40
C LYS A 44 5.82 2.91 17.64
N THR A 45 6.29 3.61 16.63
CA THR A 45 7.57 4.33 16.67
C THR A 45 7.42 5.83 16.92
N GLY A 46 6.19 6.36 16.78
CA GLY A 46 5.89 7.79 16.88
C GLY A 46 6.40 8.63 15.71
N ARG A 47 7.04 8.01 14.70
CA ARG A 47 7.67 8.69 13.56
C ARG A 47 6.67 9.02 12.47
N LEU A 48 6.93 10.09 11.72
CA LEU A 48 6.21 10.38 10.48
C LEU A 48 6.78 9.52 9.36
N ILE A 49 5.89 8.79 8.68
CA ILE A 49 6.22 7.97 7.52
C ILE A 49 5.34 8.39 6.35
N LYS A 50 5.86 8.31 5.12
CA LYS A 50 5.08 8.63 3.93
C LYS A 50 3.96 7.61 3.76
N LYS A 51 2.76 8.06 3.37
CA LYS A 51 1.63 7.16 3.10
C LYS A 51 1.93 6.12 2.02
N THR A 52 2.78 6.44 1.05
CA THR A 52 3.27 5.46 0.06
C THR A 52 4.12 4.35 0.68
N PHE A 53 4.90 4.66 1.72
CA PHE A 53 5.65 3.64 2.48
C PHE A 53 4.68 2.78 3.29
N GLN A 54 3.74 3.41 4.00
CA GLN A 54 2.70 2.68 4.74
C GLN A 54 1.87 1.79 3.81
N ALA A 55 1.53 2.23 2.60
CA ALA A 55 0.77 1.44 1.64
C ALA A 55 1.50 0.15 1.24
N ILE A 56 2.81 0.21 0.97
CA ILE A 56 3.61 -0.99 0.66
C ILE A 56 3.69 -1.90 1.89
N GLN A 57 3.82 -1.33 3.10
CA GLN A 57 3.84 -2.09 4.34
C GLN A 57 2.50 -2.79 4.63
N ASP A 58 1.38 -2.10 4.42
CA ASP A 58 0.04 -2.68 4.57
C ASP A 58 -0.17 -3.86 3.60
N ILE A 59 0.38 -3.76 2.38
CA ILE A 59 0.40 -4.88 1.43
C ILE A 59 1.28 -6.01 1.99
N ALA A 60 2.52 -5.74 2.39
CA ALA A 60 3.44 -6.74 2.94
C ALA A 60 2.86 -7.50 4.15
N GLU A 61 2.10 -6.80 5.00
CA GLU A 61 1.48 -7.35 6.20
C GLU A 61 0.13 -8.02 5.93
N GLY A 62 -0.33 -8.07 4.67
CA GLY A 62 -1.61 -8.68 4.30
C GLY A 62 -2.84 -7.90 4.77
N ARG A 63 -2.68 -6.63 5.16
CA ARG A 63 -3.79 -5.74 5.55
C ARG A 63 -4.60 -5.27 4.34
N VAL A 64 -4.00 -5.31 3.15
CA VAL A 64 -4.67 -5.05 1.87
C VAL A 64 -4.84 -6.35 1.12
N LYS A 65 -6.09 -6.70 0.79
CA LYS A 65 -6.39 -7.81 -0.11
C LYS A 65 -6.33 -7.32 -1.55
N VAL A 66 -5.28 -7.69 -2.28
CA VAL A 66 -5.21 -7.44 -3.72
C VAL A 66 -6.04 -8.51 -4.44
N SER A 67 -7.11 -8.10 -5.10
CA SER A 67 -7.96 -8.98 -5.90
C SER A 67 -8.19 -8.37 -7.27
N ILE A 68 -8.03 -9.21 -8.28
CA ILE A 68 -8.42 -8.87 -9.65
C ILE A 68 -9.92 -9.13 -9.69
N LYS A 69 -10.73 -8.07 -9.73
CA LYS A 69 -12.08 -8.22 -10.26
C LYS A 69 -11.89 -8.47 -11.75
N GLU A 70 -12.26 -9.65 -12.22
CA GLU A 70 -12.59 -9.80 -13.63
C GLU A 70 -13.75 -8.83 -13.86
N GLU A 71 -13.47 -7.68 -14.48
CA GLU A 71 -14.54 -6.88 -15.06
C GLU A 71 -15.20 -7.79 -16.08
N ASN A 72 -16.40 -8.27 -15.76
CA ASN A 72 -17.33 -8.78 -16.75
C ASN A 72 -17.41 -7.71 -17.84
N GLN A 73 -16.78 -7.98 -18.98
CA GLN A 73 -17.08 -7.32 -20.23
C GLN A 73 -18.53 -7.70 -20.56
N GLY A 74 -19.48 -6.91 -20.06
CA GLY A 74 -20.90 -7.06 -20.31
C GLY A 74 -21.47 -5.69 -20.67
N GLY A 75 -21.83 -5.53 -21.94
CA GLY A 75 -22.44 -4.34 -22.52
C GLY A 75 -22.19 -4.27 -24.02
#